data_AF-A0A967E7I6-F1
#
_entry.id   AF-A0A967E7I6-F1
#
_cell.length_a   1.000
_cell.length_b   1.000
_cell.length_c   1.000
_cell.angle_alpha   90.00
_cell.angle_beta   90.00
_cell.angle_gamma   90.00
#
_symmetry.space_group_name_H-M   'P 1'
#
loop_
_entity.id
_entity.type
_entity.pdbx_description
1 polymer ?
#
loop_
_entity_poly.entity_id
_entity_poly.type
_entity_poly.pdbx_seq_one_letter_code
_entity_poly.pdbx_strand_id
1 'polypeptide(L)'
;MKSFKPQIALVLCLTILLFTVKSVFWLSYYIVFTDNFIENYCENTDQPQLECDGKCFLSEMLDKKDTNTPKNTAVFLETELVFTTNFPETMPALGNSITKKQTSFFYATHYNFQYIGSSFKPPASVV
;
A
#
# COMPACT_ATOMS: atom_id res chain seq x y z
N MET A 1 34.68 33.97 -3.10
CA MET A 1 33.47 33.23 -2.66
C MET A 1 33.64 31.77 -3.06
N LYS A 2 33.98 30.88 -2.10
CA LYS A 2 34.08 29.44 -2.37
C LYS A 2 32.65 28.95 -2.63
N SER A 3 32.38 28.40 -3.82
CA SER A 3 31.06 27.90 -4.17
C SER A 3 30.69 26.76 -3.21
N PHE A 4 29.84 27.04 -2.22
CA PHE A 4 29.39 26.09 -1.18
C PHE A 4 28.36 25.07 -1.71
N LYS A 5 27.91 25.23 -2.96
CA LYS A 5 26.86 24.42 -3.60
C LYS A 5 27.12 22.90 -3.67
N PRO A 6 28.34 22.40 -3.98
CA PRO A 6 28.56 20.95 -4.08
C PRO A 6 28.59 20.26 -2.71
N GLN A 7 28.99 20.96 -1.64
CA GLN A 7 29.03 20.39 -0.30
C GLN A 7 27.62 20.18 0.27
N ILE A 8 26.71 21.14 0.04
CA ILE A 8 25.30 21.02 0.45
C ILE A 8 24.63 19.85 -0.27
N ALA A 9 24.89 19.69 -1.58
CA ALA A 9 24.36 18.57 -2.36
C ALA A 9 24.87 17.22 -1.84
N LEU A 10 26.16 17.12 -1.50
CA LEU A 10 26.76 15.89 -0.96
C LEU A 10 26.15 15.52 0.40
N VAL A 11 25.95 16.50 1.28
CA VAL A 11 25.30 16.30 2.57
C VAL A 11 23.85 15.83 2.39
N LEU A 12 23.09 16.45 1.49
CA LEU A 12 21.72 16.02 1.19
C LEU A 12 21.67 14.58 0.66
N CYS A 13 22.53 14.23 -0.31
CA CYS A 13 22.62 12.86 -0.82
C CYS A 13 22.96 11.86 0.29
N LEU A 14 23.92 12.19 1.16
CA LEU A 14 24.28 11.35 2.30
C LEU A 14 23.09 11.14 3.24
N THR A 15 22.34 12.19 3.57
CA THR A 15 21.16 12.07 4.44
C THR A 15 20.07 11.17 3.86
N ILE A 16 19.83 11.27 2.55
CA ILE A 16 18.85 10.42 1.86
C ILE A 16 19.31 8.96 1.87
N LEU A 17 20.59 8.70 1.60
CA LEU A 17 21.17 7.36 1.64
C LEU A 17 21.08 6.74 3.03
N LEU A 18 21.38 7.50 4.09
CA LEU A 18 21.29 7.00 5.45
C LEU A 18 19.84 6.63 5.82
N PHE A 19 18.87 7.40 5.36
CA PHE A 19 17.45 7.12 5.60
C PHE A 19 17.00 5.83 4.91
N THR A 20 17.39 5.62 3.65
CA THR A 20 17.03 4.40 2.91
C THR A 20 17.74 3.17 3.46
N VAL A 21 19.04 3.27 3.77
CA VAL A 21 19.81 2.18 4.39
C VAL A 21 19.21 1.78 5.74
N LYS A 22 18.79 2.74 6.55
CA LYS A 22 18.10 2.44 7.81
C LYS A 22 16.84 1.60 7.56
N SER A 23 16.00 1.98 6.61
CA SER A 23 14.78 1.24 6.29
C SER A 23 15.06 -0.20 5.85
N VAL A 24 16.03 -0.36 4.95
CA VAL A 24 16.41 -1.68 4.44
C VAL A 24 17.03 -2.55 5.53
N PHE A 25 17.83 -1.96 6.42
CA PHE A 25 18.43 -2.67 7.55
C PHE A 25 17.37 -3.32 8.45
N TRP A 26 16.34 -2.57 8.85
CA TRP A 26 15.27 -3.11 9.71
C TRP A 26 14.51 -4.25 9.06
N LEU A 27 14.17 -4.11 7.77
CA LEU A 27 13.50 -5.16 7.01
C LEU A 27 14.38 -6.41 6.83
N SER A 28 15.65 -6.21 6.51
CA SER A 28 16.61 -7.32 6.39
C SER A 28 16.82 -8.04 7.71
N TYR A 29 16.85 -7.29 8.83
CA TYR A 29 17.01 -7.87 10.16
C TYR A 29 15.80 -8.74 10.53
N TYR A 30 14.59 -8.25 10.25
CA TYR A 30 13.37 -9.03 10.42
C TYR A 30 13.36 -10.32 9.59
N ILE A 31 13.75 -10.27 8.32
CA ILE A 31 13.71 -11.44 7.41
C ILE A 31 14.73 -12.50 7.81
N VAL A 32 15.93 -12.10 8.24
CA VAL A 32 17.02 -13.03 8.58
C VAL A 32 16.87 -13.59 9.99
N PHE A 33 16.38 -12.77 10.94
CA PHE A 33 16.33 -13.11 12.36
C PHE A 33 14.95 -12.87 12.97
N THR A 34 13.92 -13.50 12.39
CA THR A 34 12.51 -13.29 12.79
C THR A 34 12.27 -13.57 14.28
N ASP A 35 12.78 -14.68 14.82
CA ASP A 35 12.52 -15.07 16.22
C ASP A 35 13.11 -14.04 17.20
N ASN A 36 14.36 -13.63 16.96
CA ASN A 36 15.04 -12.62 17.78
C ASN A 36 14.42 -11.23 17.59
N PHE A 37 13.87 -10.95 16.40
CA PHE A 37 13.13 -9.73 16.16
C PHE A 37 11.85 -9.69 16.99
N ILE A 38 11.07 -10.77 16.99
CA ILE A 38 9.82 -10.85 17.74
C ILE A 38 10.09 -10.73 19.24
N GLU A 39 11.09 -11.43 19.76
CA GLU A 39 11.47 -11.38 21.18
C GLU A 39 11.82 -9.96 21.66
N ASN A 40 12.53 -9.19 20.84
CA ASN A 40 13.03 -7.87 21.23
C ASN A 40 12.09 -6.70 20.90
N TYR A 41 11.26 -6.82 19.86
CA TYR A 41 10.47 -5.71 19.31
C TYR A 41 8.96 -5.91 19.41
N CYS A 42 8.48 -7.10 19.79
CA CYS A 42 7.06 -7.30 20.06
C CYS A 42 6.72 -6.92 21.51
N GLU A 43 5.65 -6.15 21.70
CA GLU A 43 5.15 -5.77 23.03
C GLU A 43 4.28 -6.86 23.66
N ASN A 44 3.63 -7.69 22.83
CA ASN A 44 2.64 -8.69 23.24
C ASN A 44 3.15 -10.14 23.11
N THR A 45 4.39 -10.39 23.51
CA THR A 45 5.01 -11.73 23.40
C THR A 45 4.28 -12.79 24.24
N ASP A 46 3.65 -12.38 25.34
CA ASP A 46 2.87 -13.26 26.24
C ASP A 46 1.44 -13.55 25.74
N GLN A 47 0.99 -12.89 24.67
CA GLN A 47 -0.37 -13.00 24.14
C GLN A 47 -0.36 -13.36 22.64
N PRO A 48 -0.10 -14.64 22.29
CA PRO A 48 0.00 -15.08 20.89
C PRO A 48 -1.31 -14.86 20.12
N GLN A 49 -2.46 -14.78 20.81
CA GLN A 49 -3.76 -14.48 20.20
C GLN A 49 -3.86 -13.09 19.54
N LEU A 50 -2.91 -12.18 19.81
CA LEU A 50 -2.88 -10.83 19.23
C LEU A 50 -2.06 -10.73 17.93
N GLU A 51 -1.47 -11.82 17.45
CA GLU A 51 -0.83 -11.93 16.12
C GLU A 51 0.21 -10.83 15.82
N CYS A 52 0.96 -10.40 16.84
CA CYS A 52 1.94 -9.32 16.76
C CYS A 52 2.99 -9.57 15.69
N ASP A 53 3.61 -10.76 15.63
CA ASP A 53 4.61 -11.22 14.64
C ASP A 53 5.59 -10.14 14.12
N GLY A 54 5.99 -9.17 14.95
CA GLY A 54 6.79 -8.01 14.52
C GLY A 54 6.05 -6.95 13.67
N LYS A 55 4.79 -7.19 13.31
CA LYS A 55 3.90 -6.28 12.55
C LYS A 55 3.67 -4.97 13.27
N CYS A 56 3.50 -4.96 14.60
CA CYS A 56 3.26 -3.72 15.35
C CYS A 56 4.41 -2.72 15.18
N PHE A 57 5.65 -3.18 15.35
CA PHE A 57 6.84 -2.36 15.17
C PHE A 57 7.03 -1.94 13.71
N LEU A 58 6.78 -2.86 12.76
CA LEU A 58 6.89 -2.56 11.33
C LEU A 58 5.87 -1.50 10.89
N SER A 59 4.63 -1.60 11.35
CA SER A 59 3.58 -0.60 11.11
C SER A 59 3.97 0.75 11.69
N GLU A 60 4.48 0.82 12.92
CA GLU A 60 4.96 2.08 13.50
C GLU A 60 6.09 2.71 12.67
N MET A 61 6.99 1.89 12.12
CA MET A 61 8.06 2.36 11.25
C MET A 61 7.55 2.95 9.92
N LEU A 62 6.40 2.47 9.43
CA LEU A 62 5.75 2.95 8.21
C LEU A 62 4.89 4.20 8.50
N ASP A 63 4.16 4.22 9.62
CA ASP A 63 3.21 5.26 10.01
C ASP A 63 3.88 6.54 10.54
N LYS A 64 5.14 6.45 11.01
CA LYS A 64 5.93 7.62 11.46
C LYS A 64 6.15 8.70 10.40
N LYS A 65 5.67 8.50 9.16
CA LYS A 65 5.65 9.54 8.12
C LYS A 65 4.44 10.49 8.21
N ASP A 66 3.36 10.13 8.89
CA ASP A 66 2.12 10.92 8.92
C ASP A 66 1.55 11.08 10.34
N THR A 67 2.21 11.85 11.20
CA THR A 67 1.67 12.17 12.55
C THR A 67 0.46 13.13 12.52
N ASN A 68 -0.06 13.49 11.34
CA ASN A 68 -1.17 14.44 11.17
C ASN A 68 -2.42 13.87 10.47
N THR A 69 -2.47 12.58 10.16
CA THR A 69 -3.70 11.95 9.65
C THR A 69 -4.44 11.24 10.78
N PRO A 70 -5.72 11.57 11.02
CA PRO A 70 -6.51 10.87 12.04
C PRO A 70 -6.61 9.39 11.67
N LYS A 71 -6.44 8.52 12.67
CA LYS A 71 -6.41 7.04 12.63
C LYS A 71 -7.73 6.38 12.16
N ASN A 72 -8.34 6.86 11.09
CA ASN A 72 -9.55 6.32 10.47
C ASN A 72 -9.35 6.21 8.96
N THR A 73 -8.37 5.43 8.54
CA THR A 73 -8.38 4.88 7.19
C THR A 73 -8.06 3.41 7.31
N ALA A 74 -9.12 2.61 7.22
CA ALA A 74 -9.00 1.26 6.69
C ALA A 74 -8.04 1.34 5.50
N VAL A 75 -6.95 0.59 5.59
CA VAL A 75 -6.01 0.38 4.50
C VAL A 75 -6.79 -0.29 3.39
N PHE A 76 -7.42 0.53 2.56
CA PHE A 76 -8.02 0.11 1.30
C PHE A 76 -6.87 -0.01 0.32
N LEU A 77 -6.23 -1.18 0.33
CA LEU A 77 -5.29 -1.63 -0.68
C LEU A 77 -6.02 -1.91 -2.01
N GLU A 78 -6.78 -0.95 -2.53
CA GLU A 78 -7.15 -0.91 -3.94
C GLU A 78 -6.45 0.29 -4.57
N THR A 79 -5.13 0.16 -4.73
CA THR A 79 -4.46 0.89 -5.80
C THR A 79 -4.68 0.06 -7.06
N GLU A 80 -5.87 0.19 -7.66
CA GLU A 80 -6.11 -0.32 -9.01
C GLU A 80 -5.22 0.52 -9.94
N LEU A 81 -4.07 -0.04 -10.29
CA LEU A 81 -3.07 0.65 -11.10
C LEU A 81 -3.54 0.61 -12.57
N VAL A 82 -4.38 1.58 -12.93
CA VAL A 82 -4.85 1.75 -14.31
C VAL A 82 -3.68 2.27 -15.16
N PHE A 83 -2.96 1.35 -15.80
CA PHE A 83 -2.01 1.70 -16.84
C PHE A 83 -2.76 2.20 -18.08
N THR A 84 -2.82 3.53 -18.27
CA THR A 84 -3.23 4.08 -19.57
C THR A 84 -1.99 4.23 -20.44
N THR A 85 -1.83 3.37 -21.43
CA THR A 85 -0.78 3.51 -22.44
C THR A 85 -1.33 4.35 -23.59
N ASN A 86 -1.37 5.67 -23.43
CA ASN A 86 -1.57 6.57 -24.56
C ASN A 86 -0.23 6.77 -25.28
N PHE A 87 0.16 5.80 -26.10
CA PHE A 87 1.22 6.01 -27.09
C PHE A 87 0.58 6.68 -28.32
N PRO A 88 1.07 7.84 -28.77
CA PRO A 88 0.64 8.37 -30.05
C PRO A 88 1.13 7.43 -31.16
N GLU A 89 0.21 6.71 -31.76
CA GLU A 89 0.45 5.82 -32.90
C GLU A 89 0.86 6.65 -34.12
N THR A 90 2.16 6.85 -34.33
CA THR A 90 2.71 7.22 -35.63
C THR A 90 3.83 6.27 -36.01
N MET A 91 3.46 5.05 -36.41
CA MET A 91 4.35 4.18 -37.15
C MET A 91 3.57 3.43 -38.23
N PRO A 92 3.99 3.44 -39.51
CA PRO A 92 3.25 2.79 -40.58
C PRO A 92 3.50 1.27 -40.50
N ALA A 93 2.53 0.52 -39.99
CA ALA A 93 2.60 -0.93 -39.93
C ALA A 93 2.13 -1.54 -41.26
N LEU A 94 3.07 -2.03 -42.06
CA LEU A 94 2.79 -3.12 -43.01
C LEU A 94 2.64 -4.42 -42.20
N GLY A 95 1.48 -5.07 -42.27
CA GLY A 95 1.33 -6.42 -41.73
C GLY A 95 -0.10 -6.83 -41.36
N ASN A 96 -0.77 -7.48 -42.31
CA ASN A 96 -1.87 -8.45 -42.22
C ASN A 96 -3.00 -8.20 -41.21
N SER A 97 -4.15 -7.79 -41.76
CA SER A 97 -5.43 -7.67 -41.07
C SER A 97 -5.90 -9.00 -40.46
N ILE A 98 -5.79 -9.12 -39.14
CA ILE A 98 -6.64 -10.03 -38.36
C ILE A 98 -7.88 -9.22 -38.00
N THR A 99 -9.00 -9.50 -38.66
CA THR A 99 -10.31 -8.94 -38.31
C THR A 99 -10.72 -9.45 -36.92
N LYS A 100 -10.46 -8.63 -35.89
CA LYS A 100 -11.02 -8.86 -34.55
C LYS A 100 -12.54 -8.71 -34.64
N LYS A 101 -13.26 -9.83 -34.56
CA LYS A 101 -14.71 -9.86 -34.40
C LYS A 101 -15.05 -9.16 -33.08
N GLN A 102 -15.62 -7.96 -33.16
CA GLN A 102 -16.16 -7.24 -32.02
C GLN A 102 -17.39 -8.00 -31.51
N THR A 103 -17.31 -8.57 -30.31
CA THR A 103 -18.50 -8.99 -29.58
C THR A 103 -18.96 -7.81 -28.75
N SER A 104 -20.13 -7.24 -29.08
CA SER A 104 -20.76 -6.27 -28.21
C SER A 104 -21.36 -7.00 -27.01
N PHE A 105 -20.93 -6.64 -25.80
CA PHE A 105 -21.58 -7.05 -24.58
C PHE A 105 -22.57 -5.95 -24.20
N PHE A 106 -23.86 -6.27 -24.18
CA PHE A 106 -24.89 -5.40 -23.65
C PHE A 106 -25.18 -5.81 -22.21
N TYR A 107 -24.88 -4.92 -21.27
CA TYR A 107 -25.22 -5.11 -19.87
C TYR A 107 -26.66 -4.65 -19.63
N ALA A 108 -27.54 -5.58 -19.28
CA ALA A 108 -28.90 -5.28 -18.87
C ALA A 108 -28.95 -5.24 -17.33
N THR A 109 -29.26 -4.08 -16.77
CA THR A 109 -29.48 -3.92 -15.32
C THR A 109 -30.85 -4.45 -14.95
N HIS A 110 -30.92 -5.53 -14.18
CA HIS A 110 -32.17 -6.05 -13.60
C HIS A 110 -32.44 -5.53 -12.18
N TYR A 111 -31.73 -4.48 -11.76
CA TYR A 111 -31.94 -3.90 -10.43
C TYR A 111 -33.33 -3.27 -10.34
N ASN A 112 -34.14 -3.77 -9.42
CA ASN A 112 -35.41 -3.17 -9.05
C ASN A 112 -35.35 -2.85 -7.56
N PHE A 113 -35.41 -1.57 -7.23
CA PHE A 113 -35.36 -1.12 -5.84
C PHE A 113 -36.63 -1.56 -5.12
N GLN A 114 -36.48 -2.36 -4.06
CA GLN A 114 -37.55 -2.66 -3.13
C GLN A 114 -37.32 -1.92 -1.82
N TYR A 115 -38.30 -1.12 -1.41
CA TYR A 115 -38.29 -0.45 -0.12
C TYR A 115 -38.49 -1.47 1.00
N ILE A 116 -37.47 -1.65 1.83
CA ILE A 116 -37.56 -2.48 3.04
C ILE A 116 -37.92 -1.56 4.20
N GLY A 117 -39.17 -1.63 4.65
CA GLY A 117 -39.73 -0.78 5.72
C GLY A 117 -39.22 -1.10 7.13
N SER A 118 -38.33 -2.09 7.29
CA SER A 118 -37.70 -2.42 8.56
C SER A 118 -36.17 -2.34 8.42
N SER A 119 -35.56 -1.53 9.28
CA SER A 119 -34.10 -1.54 9.41
C SER A 119 -33.68 -2.85 10.08
N PHE A 120 -32.88 -3.66 9.39
CA PHE A 120 -32.23 -4.83 9.98
C PHE A 120 -31.22 -4.32 11.02
N LYS A 121 -31.65 -4.21 12.28
CA LYS A 121 -30.75 -3.84 13.36
C LYS A 121 -29.97 -5.08 13.78
N PRO A 122 -28.64 -4.98 13.98
CA PRO A 122 -27.88 -6.08 14.54
C PRO A 122 -28.45 -6.46 15.93
N PRO A 123 -28.35 -7.74 16.34
CA PRO A 123 -28.84 -8.18 17.63
C PRO A 123 -28.20 -7.36 18.76
N ALA A 124 -29.00 -7.01 19.76
CA ALA A 124 -28.50 -6.35 20.96
C ALA A 124 -27.59 -7.30 21.73
N SER A 125 -26.39 -6.84 22.09
CA SER A 125 -25.48 -7.59 22.95
C SER A 125 -26.13 -7.77 24.32
N VAL A 126 -26.45 -9.01 24.68
CA VAL A 126 -26.83 -9.35 26.05
C VAL A 126 -25.55 -9.29 26.88
N VAL A 127 -25.42 -8.24 27.68
CA VAL A 127 -24.43 -8.14 28.79
C VAL A 127 -25.17 -8.40 30.08
#